data_AF-A0A954RTE9-F1
#
_entry.id   AF-A0A954RTE9-F1
#
_cell.length_a   1.000
_cell.length_b   1.000
_cell.length_c   1.000
_cell.angle_alpha   90.00
_cell.angle_beta   90.00
_cell.angle_gamma   90.00
#
_symmetry.space_group_name_H-M   'P 1'
#
loop_
_entity.id
_entity.type
_entity.pdbx_description
1 polymer ?
#
loop_
_entity_poly.entity_id
_entity_poly.type
_entity_poly.pdbx_seq_one_letter_code
_entity_poly.pdbx_strand_id
1 'polypeptide(L)'
;LQSFNVNMLSGREHIESFPKAGGLQNPYRIGCDYHSSMRAWIFVIAHPYFQITGPDGKFRLNNVPPGEYTIDVAHPAGEFSWSGKVAVTADQVTQLDIRLTPDDKSSTK
;
A
#
# COMPACT_ATOMS: atom_id res chain seq x y z
N LEU A 1 -2.48 -20.46 8.62
CA LEU A 1 -2.38 -20.23 7.17
C LEU A 1 -3.71 -19.63 6.74
N GLN A 2 -3.76 -18.32 6.51
CA GLN A 2 -5.03 -17.63 6.27
C GLN A 2 -5.51 -18.00 4.86
N SER A 3 -6.70 -18.61 4.79
CA SER A 3 -7.33 -19.25 3.64
C SER A 3 -7.86 -18.25 2.60
N PHE A 4 -7.09 -17.20 2.32
CA PHE A 4 -7.50 -16.12 1.42
C PHE A 4 -7.34 -16.50 -0.07
N ASN A 5 -6.32 -17.30 -0.38
CA ASN A 5 -6.11 -17.84 -1.73
C ASN A 5 -6.83 -19.18 -1.83
N VAL A 6 -8.08 -19.13 -2.33
CA VAL A 6 -8.93 -20.30 -2.53
C VAL A 6 -9.12 -20.52 -4.03
N ASN A 7 -8.84 -21.73 -4.51
CA ASN A 7 -9.18 -22.10 -5.88
C ASN A 7 -10.70 -22.22 -6.00
N MET A 8 -11.31 -21.39 -6.85
CA MET A 8 -12.75 -21.35 -7.04
C MET A 8 -13.13 -21.89 -8.42
N LEU A 9 -14.13 -22.78 -8.46
CA LEU A 9 -14.79 -23.15 -9.72
C LEU A 9 -15.55 -21.94 -10.28
N SER A 10 -15.76 -21.93 -11.60
CA SER A 10 -16.54 -20.87 -12.26
C SER A 10 -17.92 -20.72 -11.62
N GLY A 11 -18.35 -19.47 -11.42
CA GLY A 11 -19.65 -19.12 -10.81
C GLY A 11 -19.70 -19.20 -9.29
N ARG A 12 -18.58 -19.48 -8.61
CA ARG A 12 -18.48 -19.43 -7.14
C ARG A 12 -18.05 -18.06 -6.65
N GLU A 13 -18.48 -17.73 -5.44
CA GLU A 13 -18.11 -16.52 -4.71
C GLU A 13 -17.36 -16.89 -3.41
N HIS A 14 -16.40 -16.05 -3.02
CA HIS A 14 -15.72 -16.11 -1.74
C HIS A 14 -15.69 -14.71 -1.13
N ILE A 15 -16.18 -14.61 0.11
CA ILE A 15 -16.23 -13.36 0.86
C ILE A 15 -15.21 -13.46 1.98
N GLU A 16 -14.26 -12.53 2.00
CA GLU A 16 -13.25 -12.39 3.06
C GLU A 16 -13.43 -11.05 3.77
N SER A 17 -13.37 -11.05 5.09
CA SER A 17 -13.34 -9.84 5.92
C SER A 17 -11.94 -9.60 6.46
N PHE A 18 -11.47 -8.36 6.41
CA PHE A 18 -10.17 -7.95 6.94
C PHE A 18 -10.36 -7.20 8.27
N PRO A 19 -10.35 -7.89 9.42
CA PRO A 19 -10.68 -7.28 10.71
C PRO A 19 -9.61 -6.33 11.24
N LYS A 20 -8.40 -6.34 10.67
CA LYS A 20 -7.27 -5.53 11.14
C LYS A 20 -6.59 -4.83 9.97
N ALA A 21 -6.35 -3.54 10.13
CA ALA A 21 -5.50 -2.78 9.23
C ALA A 21 -4.03 -3.20 9.40
N GLY A 22 -3.45 -3.76 8.33
CA GLY A 22 -2.03 -4.11 8.24
C GLY A 22 -1.15 -2.96 7.73
N GLY A 23 -1.75 -1.87 7.26
CA GLY A 23 -1.02 -0.77 6.62
C GLY A 23 -0.32 -1.20 5.33
N LEU A 24 0.67 -0.42 4.89
CA LEU A 24 1.45 -0.72 3.69
C LEU A 24 2.44 -1.88 3.89
N GLN A 25 2.83 -2.16 5.13
CA GLN A 25 3.90 -3.12 5.44
C GLN A 25 3.41 -4.58 5.50
N ASN A 26 2.11 -4.80 5.72
CA ASN A 26 1.53 -6.14 5.79
C ASN A 26 0.26 -6.27 4.94
N PRO A 27 0.39 -6.20 3.60
CA PRO A 27 -0.73 -6.40 2.69
C PRO A 27 -1.18 -7.85 2.62
N TYR A 28 -2.47 -8.06 2.35
CA TYR A 28 -3.00 -9.39 2.02
C TYR A 28 -2.69 -9.70 0.56
N ARG A 29 -1.93 -10.76 0.30
CA ARG A 29 -1.61 -11.21 -1.06
C ARG A 29 -2.71 -12.11 -1.60
N ILE A 30 -3.40 -11.67 -2.65
CA ILE A 30 -4.20 -12.53 -3.52
C ILE A 30 -3.23 -13.22 -4.48
N GLY A 31 -3.36 -14.53 -4.64
CA GLY A 31 -2.55 -15.31 -5.57
C GLY A 31 -3.28 -16.56 -6.04
N CYS A 32 -2.94 -17.02 -7.24
CA CYS A 32 -3.29 -18.35 -7.72
C CYS A 32 -2.18 -19.34 -7.34
N ASP A 33 -2.55 -20.53 -6.86
CA ASP A 33 -1.58 -21.60 -6.55
C ASP A 33 -0.91 -22.17 -7.80
N TYR A 34 -1.55 -22.06 -8.96
CA TYR A 34 -1.07 -22.61 -10.23
C TYR A 34 -0.29 -21.58 -11.07
N HIS A 35 -0.73 -20.32 -11.08
CA HIS A 35 -0.17 -19.27 -11.92
C HIS A 35 0.51 -18.21 -11.05
N SER A 36 1.83 -18.32 -10.88
CA SER A 36 2.61 -17.41 -10.03
C SER A 36 2.58 -15.94 -10.46
N SER A 37 2.26 -15.66 -11.73
CA SER A 37 2.05 -14.32 -12.26
C SER A 37 0.73 -13.69 -11.83
N MET A 38 -0.28 -14.50 -11.49
CA MET A 38 -1.57 -14.01 -11.01
C MET A 38 -1.46 -13.67 -9.53
N ARG A 39 -1.16 -12.40 -9.26
CA ARG A 39 -1.07 -11.87 -7.91
C ARG A 39 -1.60 -10.44 -7.83
N ALA A 40 -2.23 -10.14 -6.72
CA ALA A 40 -2.65 -8.81 -6.35
C ALA A 40 -2.42 -8.62 -4.84
N TRP A 41 -2.46 -7.37 -4.40
CA TRP A 41 -2.28 -7.00 -3.00
C TRP A 41 -3.45 -6.16 -2.55
N ILE A 42 -4.02 -6.51 -1.41
CA ILE A 42 -5.01 -5.70 -0.71
C ILE A 42 -4.32 -5.02 0.46
N PHE A 43 -4.38 -3.70 0.47
CA PHE A 43 -3.90 -2.85 1.55
C PHE A 43 -5.10 -2.41 2.40
N VAL A 44 -5.05 -2.72 3.69
CA VAL A 44 -6.11 -2.37 4.65
C VAL A 44 -5.53 -1.34 5.61
N ILE A 45 -6.06 -0.12 5.55
CA ILE A 45 -5.54 1.06 6.24
C ILE A 45 -6.63 1.61 7.15
N ALA A 46 -6.27 2.01 8.37
CA ALA A 46 -7.21 2.48 9.39
C ALA A 46 -7.65 3.95 9.22
N HIS A 47 -7.18 4.62 8.17
CA HIS A 47 -7.44 6.02 7.86
C HIS A 47 -7.73 6.21 6.37
N PRO A 48 -8.45 7.28 5.97
CA PRO A 48 -8.86 7.47 4.58
C PRO A 48 -7.75 8.00 3.66
N TYR A 49 -6.61 8.43 4.22
CA TYR A 49 -5.54 9.07 3.45
C TYR A 49 -4.63 8.03 2.78
N PHE A 50 -4.82 7.80 1.49
CA PHE A 50 -3.91 7.03 0.64
C PHE A 50 -3.96 7.57 -0.78
N GLN A 51 -2.91 7.33 -1.56
CA GLN A 51 -2.88 7.69 -2.97
C GLN A 51 -1.96 6.74 -3.74
N ILE A 52 -2.38 6.32 -4.93
CA ILE A 52 -1.51 5.67 -5.90
C ILE A 52 -0.83 6.77 -6.73
N THR A 53 0.50 6.68 -6.86
CA THR A 53 1.25 7.62 -7.69
C THR A 53 0.82 7.52 -9.16
N GLY A 54 0.78 8.66 -9.84
CA GLY A 54 0.55 8.70 -11.27
C GLY A 54 1.74 8.15 -12.06
N PRO A 55 1.59 7.98 -13.40
CA PRO A 55 2.67 7.53 -14.28
C PRO A 55 3.91 8.45 -14.27
N ASP A 56 3.74 9.72 -13.87
CA ASP A 56 4.80 10.71 -13.72
C ASP A 56 5.39 10.75 -12.29
N GLY A 57 5.00 9.79 -11.44
CA GLY A 57 5.45 9.69 -10.04
C GLY A 57 4.76 10.66 -9.08
N LYS A 58 3.86 11.54 -9.56
CA LYS A 58 3.21 12.53 -8.70
C LYS A 58 2.07 11.93 -7.91
N PHE A 59 1.82 12.50 -6.74
CA PHE A 59 0.69 12.16 -5.87
C PHE A 59 0.14 13.44 -5.22
N ARG A 60 -1.10 13.36 -4.75
CA ARG A 60 -1.71 14.42 -3.95
C ARG A 60 -2.68 13.82 -2.95
N LEU A 61 -2.50 14.15 -1.67
CA LEU A 61 -3.46 13.88 -0.61
C LEU A 61 -4.15 15.21 -0.27
N ASN A 62 -5.47 15.24 -0.39
CA ASN A 62 -6.26 16.42 -0.06
C ASN A 62 -6.88 16.29 1.34
N ASN A 63 -7.17 17.43 1.97
CA ASN A 63 -7.90 17.51 3.24
C ASN A 63 -7.24 16.72 4.38
N VAL A 64 -5.90 16.64 4.38
CA VAL A 64 -5.15 16.08 5.52
C VAL A 64 -5.20 17.11 6.66
N PRO A 65 -5.69 16.74 7.86
CA PRO A 65 -5.72 17.66 8.98
C PRO A 65 -4.31 18.14 9.35
N PRO A 66 -4.16 19.32 9.97
CA PRO A 66 -2.87 19.76 10.47
C PRO A 66 -2.32 18.81 11.54
N GLY A 67 -1.03 18.51 11.48
CA GLY A 67 -0.37 17.60 12.41
C GLY A 67 0.95 17.03 11.90
N GLU A 68 1.59 16.23 12.75
CA GLU A 68 2.78 15.46 12.41
C GLU A 68 2.38 14.05 12.00
N TYR A 69 2.82 13.61 10.83
CA TYR A 69 2.48 12.31 10.26
C TYR A 69 3.74 11.55 9.83
N THR A 70 3.59 10.23 9.78
CA THR A 70 4.51 9.36 9.03
C THR A 70 3.86 9.05 7.68
N ILE A 71 4.60 9.27 6.60
CA ILE A 71 4.24 8.81 5.26
C ILE A 71 5.01 7.53 4.99
N ASP A 72 4.29 6.49 4.60
CA ASP A 72 4.85 5.26 4.06
C ASP A 72 4.60 5.18 2.55
N VAL A 73 5.60 4.70 1.82
CA VAL A 73 5.52 4.38 0.39
C VAL A 73 5.93 2.93 0.22
N ALA A 74 5.16 2.18 -0.56
CA ALA A 74 5.48 0.81 -0.90
C ALA A 74 5.16 0.57 -2.38
N HIS A 75 6.03 -0.16 -3.07
CA HIS A 75 5.75 -0.64 -4.41
C HIS A 75 5.07 -2.02 -4.32
N PRO A 76 3.92 -2.26 -4.99
CA PRO A 76 3.18 -3.52 -4.87
C PRO A 76 3.99 -4.77 -5.23
N ALA A 77 4.99 -4.65 -6.12
CA ALA A 77 5.89 -5.76 -6.43
C ALA A 77 6.85 -6.16 -5.29
N GLY A 78 6.81 -5.48 -4.13
CA GLY A 78 7.59 -5.81 -2.93
C GLY A 78 9.04 -5.32 -2.95
N GLU A 79 9.47 -4.71 -4.05
CA GLU A 79 10.88 -4.35 -4.22
C GLU A 79 11.28 -3.06 -3.52
N PHE A 80 10.37 -2.11 -3.26
CA PHE A 80 10.73 -0.79 -2.73
C PHE A 80 9.80 -0.37 -1.60
N SER A 81 10.39 0.18 -0.54
CA SER A 81 9.65 0.80 0.55
C SER A 81 10.40 2.00 1.09
N TRP A 82 9.68 3.06 1.46
CA TRP A 82 10.25 4.25 2.10
C TRP A 82 9.32 4.74 3.20
N SER A 83 9.88 5.32 4.25
CA SER A 83 9.11 5.93 5.34
C SER A 83 9.76 7.23 5.79
N GLY A 84 8.96 8.26 6.07
CA GLY A 84 9.46 9.55 6.53
C GLY A 84 8.41 10.38 7.25
N LYS A 85 8.88 11.35 8.04
CA LYS A 85 8.02 12.27 8.78
C LYS A 85 7.66 13.49 7.94
N VAL A 86 6.45 13.98 8.10
CA VAL A 86 5.97 15.20 7.47
C VAL A 86 5.09 16.00 8.43
N ALA A 87 5.26 17.32 8.44
CA ALA A 87 4.39 18.24 9.13
C ALA A 87 3.38 18.84 8.14
N VAL A 88 2.08 18.72 8.45
CA VAL A 88 0.99 19.37 7.71
C VAL A 88 0.55 20.59 8.50
N THR A 89 0.64 21.77 7.87
CA THR A 89 0.20 23.04 8.47
C THR A 89 -1.15 23.44 7.88
N ALA A 90 -2.01 24.06 8.71
CA ALA A 90 -3.33 24.52 8.28
C ALA A 90 -3.23 25.44 7.06
N ASP A 91 -4.16 25.23 6.11
CA ASP A 91 -4.32 26.04 4.90
C ASP A 91 -3.07 26.15 4.00
N GLN A 92 -2.10 25.24 4.16
CA GLN A 92 -0.88 25.18 3.37
C GLN A 92 -0.76 23.85 2.64
N VAL A 93 -0.17 23.90 1.44
CA VAL A 93 0.24 22.69 0.71
C VAL A 93 1.66 22.35 1.14
N THR A 94 1.80 21.29 1.93
CA THR A 94 3.13 20.71 2.17
C THR A 94 3.61 20.00 0.91
N GLN A 95 4.75 20.43 0.37
CA GLN A 95 5.45 19.72 -0.70
C GLN A 95 6.40 18.70 -0.10
N LEU A 96 6.39 17.49 -0.66
CA LEU A 96 7.28 16.41 -0.29
C LEU A 96 7.78 15.72 -1.56
N ASP A 97 9.10 15.73 -1.74
CA ASP A 97 9.77 14.94 -2.78
C ASP A 97 10.38 13.69 -2.15
N ILE A 98 9.94 12.53 -2.62
CA ILE A 98 10.41 11.23 -2.14
C ILE A 98 11.39 10.67 -3.16
N ARG A 99 12.67 10.63 -2.78
CA ARG A 99 13.71 10.04 -3.62
C ARG A 99 13.85 8.56 -3.28
N LEU A 100 13.49 7.70 -4.23
CA LEU A 100 13.74 6.27 -4.14
C LEU A 100 15.07 5.94 -4.83
N THR A 101 15.92 5.19 -4.14
CA THR A 101 17.23 4.72 -4.59
C THR A 101 17.29 3.20 -4.49
N PRO A 102 18.30 2.54 -5.10
CA PRO A 102 18.48 1.10 -4.93
C PRO A 102 18.62 0.64 -3.48
N ASP A 103 19.08 1.52 -2.58
CA ASP A 103 19.20 1.21 -1.15
C ASP A 103 17.83 1.14 -0.45
N ASP A 104 16.80 1.76 -1.02
CA ASP A 104 15.40 1.67 -0.57
C ASP A 104 14.72 0.38 -1.05
N LYS A 105 15.48 -0.52 -1.69
CA LYS A 105 14.94 -1.84 -2.03
C LYS A 105 14.73 -2.66 -0.76
N SER A 106 13.52 -3.19 -0.60
CA SER A 106 13.26 -4.09 0.53
C SER A 106 14.18 -5.31 0.41
N SER A 107 14.95 -5.59 1.46
CA SER A 107 15.95 -6.68 1.47
C SER A 107 15.31 -8.08 1.60
N THR A 108 13.98 -8.16 1.51
CA THR A 108 13.24 -9.39 1.70
C THR A 108 13.27 -10.21 0.42
N LYS A 109 14.19 -11.18 0.35
CA LYS A 109 14.14 -12.32 -0.56
C LYS A 109 12.97 -13.25 -0.21
#